data_AF-A0A373G4M5-F1
#
_entry.id   AF-A0A373G4M5-F1
#
_cell.length_a   1.000
_cell.length_b   1.000
_cell.length_c   1.000
_cell.angle_alpha   90.00
_cell.angle_beta   90.00
_cell.angle_gamma   90.00
#
_symmetry.space_group_name_H-M   'P 1'
#
loop_
_entity.id
_entity.type
_entity.pdbx_description
1 polymer ?
#
loop_
_entity_poly.entity_id
_entity_poly.type
_entity_poly.pdbx_seq_one_letter_code
_entity_poly.pdbx_strand_id
1 'polypeptide(L)'
;MDRKQQVFLKLKPKVKAFGFNKKELMSVAAKIADNLTSTDDASDEDVNAEIDTAIDAVLPYLQVSQSFANRVIEENRKKNDDDDETDDDDDDESSNSTNRQPGLNKKNSQNKGKNDAPDWAKSMMQTIEALTGKISALEGEKLTASRKSKLEALLKDAGTFGTRTLKSFNKMKFENDEEFEEFYSEVEEDLKSYNQERADAGLSSLGNPPGAGSKKQEKNEVLTDEEVIAIAKGL
;
A
#
# COMPACT_ATOMS: atom_id res chain seq x y z
N MET A 1 -0.87 21.66 -13.49
CA MET A 1 0.58 21.44 -13.63
C MET A 1 0.83 19.94 -13.63
N ASP A 2 1.72 19.41 -14.48
CA ASP A 2 1.99 17.96 -14.52
C ASP A 2 2.49 17.42 -13.15
N ARG A 3 2.04 16.24 -12.72
CA ARG A 3 2.37 15.66 -11.40
C ARG A 3 3.87 15.44 -11.23
N LYS A 4 4.56 14.98 -12.28
CA LYS A 4 6.03 14.77 -12.25
C LYS A 4 6.75 16.09 -12.06
N GLN A 5 6.25 17.15 -12.71
CA GLN A 5 6.76 18.51 -12.55
C GLN A 5 6.55 19.05 -11.12
N GLN A 6 5.37 18.83 -10.52
CA GLN A 6 5.08 19.24 -9.14
C GLN A 6 6.01 18.56 -8.14
N VAL A 7 6.15 17.23 -8.24
CA VAL A 7 7.07 16.45 -7.41
C VAL A 7 8.50 16.93 -7.58
N PHE A 8 8.95 17.15 -8.82
CA PHE A 8 10.31 17.62 -9.09
C PHE A 8 10.61 18.96 -8.42
N LEU A 9 9.67 19.91 -8.46
CA LEU A 9 9.85 21.23 -7.84
C LEU A 9 9.97 21.15 -6.32
N LYS A 10 9.23 20.26 -5.67
CA LYS A 10 9.29 20.04 -4.23
C LYS A 10 10.50 19.20 -3.80
N LEU A 11 10.89 18.21 -4.60
CA LEU A 11 12.02 17.33 -4.31
C LEU A 11 13.35 18.08 -4.39
N LYS A 12 13.55 18.85 -5.48
CA LYS A 12 14.81 19.55 -5.80
C LYS A 12 15.44 20.33 -4.63
N PRO A 13 14.73 21.19 -3.87
CA PRO A 13 15.33 21.92 -2.75
C PRO A 13 15.77 20.98 -1.61
N LYS A 14 15.04 19.89 -1.34
CA LYS A 14 15.34 18.97 -0.23
C LYS A 14 16.58 18.11 -0.48
N VAL A 15 16.88 17.80 -1.75
CA VAL A 15 18.00 16.91 -2.14
C VAL A 15 19.15 17.66 -2.82
N LYS A 16 19.15 18.99 -2.77
CA LYS A 16 20.20 19.82 -3.40
C LYS A 16 21.59 19.46 -2.89
N ALA A 17 21.71 19.16 -1.59
CA ALA A 17 22.97 18.75 -0.97
C ALA A 17 23.44 17.36 -1.41
N PHE A 18 22.58 16.56 -2.06
CA PHE A 18 22.85 15.16 -2.38
C PHE A 18 23.61 14.98 -3.71
N GLY A 19 23.77 16.04 -4.50
CA GLY A 19 24.60 16.01 -5.71
C GLY A 19 23.95 15.38 -6.95
N PHE A 20 22.67 14.99 -6.89
CA PHE A 20 21.94 14.46 -8.05
C PHE A 20 21.86 15.48 -9.19
N ASN A 21 22.05 14.99 -10.42
CA ASN A 21 21.82 15.79 -11.61
C ASN A 21 20.33 15.89 -11.94
N LYS A 22 19.96 16.81 -12.85
CA LYS A 22 18.55 17.06 -13.22
C LYS A 22 17.83 15.81 -13.74
N LYS A 23 18.51 14.95 -14.53
CA LYS A 23 17.89 13.75 -15.12
C LYS A 23 17.59 12.71 -14.05
N GLU A 24 18.51 12.51 -13.11
CA GLU A 24 18.32 11.63 -11.96
C GLU A 24 17.14 12.09 -11.11
N LEU A 25 17.09 13.39 -10.78
CA LEU A 25 15.98 13.97 -10.02
C LEU A 25 14.64 13.86 -10.75
N MET A 26 14.62 14.03 -12.07
CA MET A 26 13.40 13.82 -12.86
C MET A 26 12.97 12.36 -12.87
N SER A 27 13.90 11.41 -12.91
CA SER A 27 13.58 9.98 -12.82
C SER A 27 13.01 9.60 -11.45
N VAL A 28 13.60 10.12 -10.37
CA VAL A 28 13.07 9.95 -9.01
C VAL A 28 11.69 10.58 -8.88
N ALA A 29 11.52 11.81 -9.37
CA ALA A 29 10.23 12.49 -9.35
C ALA A 29 9.15 11.74 -10.14
N ALA A 30 9.50 11.15 -11.28
CA ALA A 30 8.58 10.31 -12.05
C ALA A 30 8.14 9.07 -11.25
N LYS A 31 9.08 8.36 -10.61
CA LYS A 31 8.77 7.18 -9.78
C LYS A 31 7.90 7.52 -8.57
N ILE A 32 8.11 8.68 -7.94
CA ILE A 32 7.25 9.16 -6.85
C ILE A 32 5.86 9.47 -7.39
N ALA A 33 5.78 10.22 -8.50
CA ALA A 33 4.51 10.61 -9.11
C ALA A 33 3.67 9.42 -9.58
N ASP A 34 4.30 8.38 -10.14
CA ASP A 34 3.62 7.16 -10.59
C ASP A 34 3.02 6.35 -9.41
N ASN A 35 3.45 6.63 -8.17
CA ASN A 35 2.94 5.99 -6.94
C ASN A 35 1.96 6.87 -6.15
N LEU A 36 1.66 8.08 -6.61
CA LEU A 36 0.63 8.92 -6.00
C LEU A 36 -0.74 8.33 -6.28
N THR A 37 -1.64 8.44 -5.31
CA THR A 37 -2.98 7.85 -5.33
C THR A 37 -4.10 8.88 -5.38
N SER A 38 -3.78 10.17 -5.15
CA SER A 38 -4.74 11.27 -5.32
C SER A 38 -5.40 11.21 -6.70
N THR A 39 -6.73 11.33 -6.71
CA THR A 39 -7.51 11.46 -7.93
C THR A 39 -7.25 12.80 -8.62
N ASP A 40 -7.65 12.92 -9.89
CA ASP A 40 -7.50 14.16 -10.65
C ASP A 40 -8.34 15.32 -10.08
N ASP A 41 -9.38 15.01 -9.31
CA ASP A 41 -10.29 15.99 -8.70
C ASP A 41 -9.85 16.41 -7.28
N ALA A 42 -8.75 15.85 -6.77
CA ALA A 42 -8.23 16.17 -5.45
C ALA A 42 -7.80 17.65 -5.35
N SER A 43 -7.97 18.24 -4.16
CA SER A 43 -7.58 19.63 -3.95
C SER A 43 -6.06 19.78 -4.05
N ASP A 44 -5.58 20.95 -4.50
CA ASP A 44 -4.14 21.24 -4.58
C ASP A 44 -3.45 21.06 -3.21
N GLU A 45 -4.16 21.26 -2.09
CA GLU A 45 -3.65 21.04 -0.74
C GLU A 45 -3.43 19.56 -0.42
N ASP A 46 -4.41 18.70 -0.72
CA ASP A 46 -4.30 17.25 -0.51
C ASP A 46 -3.19 16.65 -1.38
N VAL A 47 -3.14 17.09 -2.63
CA VAL A 47 -2.09 16.75 -3.60
C VAL A 47 -0.71 17.11 -3.07
N ASN A 48 -0.56 18.32 -2.55
CA ASN A 48 0.72 18.78 -2.03
C ASN A 48 1.15 18.04 -0.77
N ALA A 49 0.21 17.67 0.10
CA ALA A 49 0.46 16.89 1.31
C ALA A 49 0.88 15.45 0.99
N GLU A 50 0.24 14.81 0.00
CA GLU A 50 0.63 13.48 -0.47
C GLU A 50 2.03 13.52 -1.10
N ILE A 51 2.34 14.53 -1.92
CA ILE A 51 3.67 14.70 -2.51
C ILE A 51 4.74 14.89 -1.43
N ASP A 52 4.49 15.73 -0.42
CA ASP A 52 5.45 15.93 0.67
C ASP A 52 5.70 14.64 1.44
N THR A 53 4.63 13.89 1.75
CA THR A 53 4.72 12.58 2.41
C THR A 53 5.54 11.58 1.59
N ALA A 54 5.28 11.50 0.28
CA ALA A 54 5.98 10.59 -0.61
C ALA A 54 7.46 10.99 -0.78
N ILE A 55 7.77 12.29 -0.81
CA ILE A 55 9.15 12.79 -0.81
C ILE A 55 9.85 12.41 0.50
N ASP A 56 9.22 12.67 1.64
CA ASP A 56 9.81 12.40 2.95
C ASP A 56 10.06 10.89 3.17
N ALA A 57 9.22 10.03 2.58
CA ALA A 57 9.44 8.59 2.57
C ALA A 57 10.69 8.18 1.78
N VAL A 58 11.01 8.86 0.66
CA VAL A 58 12.19 8.51 -0.18
C VAL A 58 13.49 9.20 0.25
N LEU A 59 13.41 10.32 0.97
CA LEU A 59 14.59 11.10 1.37
C LEU A 59 15.69 10.28 2.07
N PRO A 60 15.38 9.39 3.03
CA PRO A 60 16.40 8.55 3.68
C PRO A 60 17.18 7.70 2.67
N TYR A 61 16.51 7.12 1.66
CA TYR A 61 17.15 6.31 0.64
C TYR A 61 18.09 7.14 -0.26
N LEU A 62 17.67 8.36 -0.61
CA LEU A 62 18.48 9.28 -1.41
C LEU A 62 19.72 9.78 -0.65
N GLN A 63 19.61 9.96 0.67
CA GLN A 63 20.74 10.33 1.51
C GLN A 63 21.75 9.18 1.65
N VAL A 64 21.26 7.93 1.74
CA VAL A 64 22.11 6.74 1.75
C VAL A 64 22.86 6.57 0.42
N SER A 65 22.18 6.77 -0.72
CA SER A 65 22.84 6.64 -2.03
C SER A 65 23.89 7.72 -2.28
N GLN A 66 23.68 8.95 -1.78
CA GLN A 66 24.73 9.98 -1.76
C GLN A 66 25.96 9.50 -0.97
N SER A 67 25.74 8.96 0.23
CA SER A 67 26.82 8.51 1.12
C SER A 67 27.66 7.42 0.46
N PHE A 68 27.03 6.52 -0.30
CA PHE A 68 27.72 5.52 -1.12
C PHE A 68 28.56 6.16 -2.22
N ALA A 69 27.99 7.09 -3.00
CA ALA A 69 28.71 7.76 -4.08
C ALA A 69 29.95 8.51 -3.57
N ASN A 70 29.81 9.28 -2.48
CA ASN A 70 30.93 10.00 -1.87
C ASN A 70 32.04 9.04 -1.42
N ARG A 71 31.68 7.88 -0.84
CA ARG A 71 32.67 6.89 -0.40
C ARG A 71 33.40 6.25 -1.57
N VAL A 72 32.72 5.84 -2.63
CA VAL A 72 33.37 5.26 -3.81
C VAL A 72 34.38 6.25 -4.40
N ILE A 73 34.04 7.55 -4.41
CA ILE A 73 34.95 8.61 -4.84
C ILE A 73 36.15 8.74 -3.88
N GLU A 74 35.94 8.70 -2.57
CA GLU A 74 37.02 8.75 -1.57
C GLU A 74 37.94 7.52 -1.61
N GLU A 75 37.38 6.32 -1.74
CA GLU A 75 38.15 5.07 -1.85
C GLU A 75 38.98 5.03 -3.13
N ASN A 76 38.46 5.53 -4.25
CA ASN A 76 39.22 5.63 -5.49
C ASN A 76 40.32 6.72 -5.41
N ARG A 77 40.10 7.82 -4.68
CA ARG A 77 41.16 8.82 -4.45
C ARG A 77 42.29 8.26 -3.61
N LYS A 78 41.99 7.60 -2.49
CA LYS A 78 43.00 6.99 -1.61
C LYS A 78 43.86 5.94 -2.31
N LYS A 79 43.31 5.19 -3.26
CA LYS A 79 44.08 4.21 -4.05
C LYS A 79 45.03 4.85 -5.06
N ASN A 80 44.78 6.09 -5.47
CA ASN A 80 45.61 6.79 -6.43
C ASN A 80 46.65 7.70 -5.76
N ASP A 81 46.42 8.13 -4.51
CA ASP A 81 47.39 8.95 -3.75
C ASP A 81 48.50 8.12 -3.08
N ASP A 82 48.32 6.80 -2.90
CA ASP A 82 49.35 5.89 -2.32
C ASP A 82 50.44 5.47 -3.33
N ASP A 83 50.38 5.94 -4.59
CA ASP A 83 51.33 5.59 -5.67
C ASP A 83 52.32 6.72 -6.01
N ASP A 84 52.30 7.86 -5.27
CA ASP A 84 53.08 9.07 -5.60
C ASP A 84 54.06 9.51 -4.48
N GLU A 85 54.56 8.56 -3.68
CA GLU A 85 55.77 8.76 -2.87
C GLU A 85 56.90 7.85 -3.35
N THR A 86 57.62 8.32 -4.38
CA THR A 86 59.07 8.55 -4.35
C THR A 86 59.48 9.16 -5.68
N ASP A 87 59.80 10.47 -5.68
CA ASP A 87 60.64 11.08 -6.70
C ASP A 87 61.99 11.45 -6.07
N ASP A 88 63.01 11.43 -6.93
CA ASP A 88 64.43 11.79 -6.78
C ASP A 88 65.41 10.76 -6.17
N ASP A 89 66.21 10.12 -7.04
CA ASP A 89 67.58 10.60 -7.30
C ASP A 89 68.25 9.91 -8.52
N ASP A 90 68.79 10.76 -9.40
CA ASP A 90 69.98 10.64 -10.27
C ASP A 90 70.10 9.62 -11.44
N ASP A 91 70.11 10.23 -12.63
CA ASP A 91 71.09 10.15 -13.74
C ASP A 91 71.46 8.84 -14.47
N ASP A 92 71.35 8.99 -15.80
CA ASP A 92 72.18 8.47 -16.89
C ASP A 92 71.93 7.10 -17.57
N GLU A 93 71.89 7.22 -18.90
CA GLU A 93 72.27 6.30 -19.98
C GLU A 93 71.57 4.94 -20.26
N SER A 94 71.19 4.83 -21.55
CA SER A 94 71.23 3.63 -22.40
C SER A 94 70.18 2.51 -22.23
N SER A 95 69.34 2.42 -23.28
CA SER A 95 68.92 1.24 -24.05
C SER A 95 68.64 -0.11 -23.36
N ASN A 96 67.42 -0.62 -23.63
CA ASN A 96 67.13 -1.94 -24.23
C ASN A 96 65.96 -2.70 -23.54
N SER A 97 64.96 -3.04 -24.37
CA SER A 97 64.14 -4.25 -24.42
C SER A 97 63.62 -4.96 -23.14
N THR A 98 62.36 -5.40 -23.29
CA THR A 98 61.73 -6.65 -22.79
C THR A 98 60.95 -6.61 -21.46
N ASN A 99 59.62 -6.54 -21.61
CA ASN A 99 58.61 -7.45 -21.02
C ASN A 99 58.90 -8.05 -19.63
N ARG A 100 58.13 -7.67 -18.59
CA ARG A 100 57.78 -8.56 -17.45
C ARG A 100 56.55 -8.04 -16.69
N GLN A 101 55.71 -9.01 -16.33
CA GLN A 101 54.38 -8.94 -15.73
C GLN A 101 54.31 -8.36 -14.30
N PRO A 102 53.11 -7.97 -13.80
CA PRO A 102 52.93 -7.43 -12.45
C PRO A 102 53.12 -8.54 -11.40
N GLY A 103 54.14 -8.38 -10.56
CA GLY A 103 54.39 -9.24 -9.41
C GLY A 103 53.48 -8.86 -8.24
N LEU A 104 52.68 -9.83 -7.80
CA LEU A 104 51.96 -9.78 -6.53
C LEU A 104 52.92 -9.52 -5.36
N ASN A 105 52.83 -8.34 -4.74
CA ASN A 105 53.41 -8.13 -3.41
C ASN A 105 52.34 -8.17 -2.32
N LYS A 106 52.31 -9.34 -1.70
CA LYS A 106 51.59 -9.70 -0.48
C LYS A 106 52.27 -8.96 0.69
N LYS A 107 51.65 -7.91 1.23
CA LYS A 107 51.93 -7.49 2.62
C LYS A 107 50.63 -7.38 3.41
N ASN A 108 50.49 -8.40 4.24
CA ASN A 108 49.51 -8.59 5.29
C ASN A 108 49.66 -7.47 6.33
N SER A 109 48.63 -6.65 6.54
CA SER A 109 48.47 -5.93 7.81
C SER A 109 47.32 -6.59 8.57
N GLN A 110 47.69 -7.35 9.58
CA GLN A 110 46.75 -7.86 10.56
C GLN A 110 46.13 -6.67 11.29
N ASN A 111 44.81 -6.53 11.21
CA ASN A 111 44.06 -5.90 12.28
C ASN A 111 42.92 -6.82 12.71
N LYS A 112 43.18 -7.56 13.78
CA LYS A 112 42.25 -8.47 14.45
C LYS A 112 41.49 -7.63 15.46
N GLY A 113 40.26 -7.24 15.15
CA GLY A 113 39.43 -6.44 16.04
C GLY A 113 37.95 -6.48 15.69
N LYS A 114 37.28 -7.56 16.14
CA LYS A 114 35.83 -7.83 16.07
C LYS A 114 35.22 -7.87 14.66
N ASN A 115 34.53 -8.97 14.37
CA ASN A 115 33.62 -9.17 13.23
C ASN A 115 32.37 -8.28 13.37
N ASP A 116 32.56 -7.02 13.72
CA ASP A 116 31.48 -6.06 13.87
C ASP A 116 31.37 -5.32 12.54
N ALA A 117 30.18 -5.33 11.95
CA ALA A 117 29.93 -4.55 10.75
C ALA A 117 30.37 -3.09 11.03
N PRO A 118 31.10 -2.44 10.13
CA PRO A 118 31.58 -1.09 10.37
C PRO A 118 30.41 -0.16 10.71
N ASP A 119 30.60 0.86 11.53
CA ASP A 119 29.49 1.62 12.13
C ASP A 119 28.50 2.21 11.12
N TRP A 120 28.97 2.53 9.91
CA TRP A 120 28.13 2.94 8.79
C TRP A 120 27.18 1.84 8.30
N ALA A 121 27.62 0.58 8.30
CA ALA A 121 26.82 -0.58 7.90
C ALA A 121 25.77 -0.90 8.96
N LYS A 122 26.09 -0.72 10.24
CA LYS A 122 25.12 -0.81 11.34
C LYS A 122 24.05 0.28 11.24
N SER A 123 24.45 1.52 11.00
CA SER A 123 23.52 2.64 10.80
C SER A 123 22.62 2.44 9.58
N MET A 124 23.16 1.88 8.49
CA MET A 124 22.38 1.49 7.31
C MET A 124 21.41 0.35 7.60
N MET A 125 21.83 -0.70 8.32
CA MET A 125 20.95 -1.79 8.74
C MET A 125 19.80 -1.29 9.62
N GLN A 126 20.08 -0.42 10.60
CA GLN A 126 19.03 0.20 11.43
C GLN A 126 18.03 1.01 10.60
N THR A 127 18.52 1.74 9.59
CA THR A 127 17.66 2.50 8.69
C THR A 127 16.80 1.58 7.83
N ILE A 128 17.39 0.51 7.28
CA ILE A 128 16.66 -0.51 6.52
C ILE A 128 15.60 -1.20 7.39
N GLU A 129 15.94 -1.56 8.62
CA GLU A 129 15.02 -2.21 9.57
C GLU A 129 13.86 -1.30 9.95
N ALA A 130 14.13 -0.03 10.28
CA ALA A 130 13.11 0.97 10.57
C ALA A 130 12.18 1.21 9.37
N LEU A 131 12.73 1.20 8.14
CA LEU A 131 11.97 1.37 6.91
C LEU A 131 11.13 0.14 6.59
N THR A 132 11.68 -1.07 6.73
CA THR A 132 10.93 -2.33 6.59
C THR A 132 9.77 -2.37 7.57
N GLY A 133 9.99 -1.98 8.84
CA GLY A 133 8.92 -1.89 9.83
C GLY A 133 7.79 -0.93 9.44
N LYS A 134 8.13 0.25 8.90
CA LYS A 134 7.13 1.21 8.38
C LYS A 134 6.38 0.67 7.15
N ILE A 135 7.06 -0.04 6.24
CA ILE A 135 6.42 -0.66 5.08
C ILE A 135 5.42 -1.72 5.53
N SER A 136 5.80 -2.63 6.43
CA SER A 136 4.89 -3.66 6.94
C SER A 136 3.69 -3.06 7.68
N ALA A 137 3.88 -1.97 8.43
CA ALA A 137 2.78 -1.25 9.07
C ALA A 137 1.83 -0.62 8.03
N LEU A 138 2.36 0.06 7.01
CA LEU A 138 1.56 0.66 5.94
C LEU A 138 0.83 -0.39 5.10
N GLU A 139 1.45 -1.52 4.79
CA GLU A 139 0.79 -2.63 4.12
C GLU A 139 -0.36 -3.18 4.95
N GLY A 140 -0.17 -3.34 6.27
CA GLY A 140 -1.22 -3.73 7.20
C GLY A 140 -2.38 -2.72 7.29
N GLU A 141 -2.08 -1.42 7.34
CA GLU A 141 -3.08 -0.35 7.34
C GLU A 141 -3.86 -0.30 6.01
N LYS A 142 -3.17 -0.38 4.87
CA LYS A 142 -3.79 -0.41 3.54
C LYS A 142 -4.69 -1.63 3.36
N LEU A 143 -4.26 -2.80 3.82
CA LEU A 143 -5.04 -4.03 3.80
C LEU A 143 -6.30 -3.88 4.66
N THR A 144 -6.17 -3.35 5.87
CA THR A 144 -7.31 -3.09 6.77
C THR A 144 -8.30 -2.09 6.15
N ALA A 145 -7.81 -1.02 5.52
CA ALA A 145 -8.65 -0.05 4.82
C ALA A 145 -9.41 -0.67 3.64
N SER A 146 -8.74 -1.50 2.83
CA SER A 146 -9.37 -2.22 1.71
C SER A 146 -10.50 -3.14 2.18
N ARG A 147 -10.24 -3.94 3.22
CA ARG A 147 -11.22 -4.83 3.85
C ARG A 147 -12.42 -4.07 4.40
N LYS A 148 -12.16 -2.95 5.08
CA LYS A 148 -13.20 -2.05 5.58
C LYS A 148 -14.07 -1.51 4.44
N SER A 149 -13.46 -1.05 3.36
CA SER A 149 -14.20 -0.53 2.20
C SER A 149 -15.10 -1.59 1.56
N LYS A 150 -14.63 -2.84 1.44
CA LYS A 150 -15.44 -3.96 0.94
C LYS A 150 -16.64 -4.23 1.85
N LEU A 151 -16.43 -4.22 3.16
CA LEU A 151 -17.50 -4.40 4.16
C LEU A 151 -18.49 -3.22 4.18
N GLU A 152 -18.02 -1.98 4.07
CA GLU A 152 -18.87 -0.79 3.97
C GLU A 152 -19.78 -0.84 2.74
N ALA A 153 -19.26 -1.29 1.60
CA ALA A 153 -20.03 -1.45 0.37
C ALA A 153 -21.17 -2.49 0.51
N LEU A 154 -20.90 -3.61 1.19
CA LEU A 154 -21.90 -4.64 1.48
C LEU A 154 -23.02 -4.11 2.40
N LEU A 155 -22.65 -3.31 3.40
CA LEU A 155 -23.54 -2.91 4.50
C LEU A 155 -24.21 -1.55 4.32
N LYS A 156 -24.01 -0.87 3.18
CA LYS A 156 -24.45 0.53 2.95
C LYS A 156 -25.94 0.77 3.25
N ASP A 157 -26.80 -0.20 2.97
CA ASP A 157 -28.26 -0.09 3.13
C ASP A 157 -28.79 -0.87 4.35
N ALA A 158 -27.89 -1.45 5.17
CA ALA A 158 -28.26 -2.33 6.29
C ALA A 158 -28.64 -1.59 7.58
N GLY A 159 -28.54 -0.26 7.61
CA GLY A 159 -28.90 0.57 8.75
C GLY A 159 -28.12 0.25 10.03
N THR A 160 -28.84 -0.06 11.12
CA THR A 160 -28.24 -0.35 12.44
C THR A 160 -27.40 -1.61 12.46
N PHE A 161 -27.78 -2.63 11.68
CA PHE A 161 -26.96 -3.84 11.50
C PHE A 161 -25.59 -3.46 10.93
N GLY A 162 -25.59 -2.74 9.81
CA GLY A 162 -24.36 -2.28 9.17
C GLY A 162 -23.46 -1.46 10.09
N THR A 163 -24.04 -0.50 10.81
CA THR A 163 -23.30 0.34 11.76
C THR A 163 -22.67 -0.47 12.90
N ARG A 164 -23.37 -1.49 13.40
CA ARG A 164 -22.88 -2.37 14.48
C ARG A 164 -21.79 -3.31 13.98
N THR A 165 -21.96 -3.90 12.80
CA THR A 165 -20.97 -4.79 12.18
C THR A 165 -19.67 -4.03 11.86
N LEU A 166 -19.75 -2.82 11.30
CA LEU A 166 -18.58 -1.97 11.08
C LEU A 166 -17.86 -1.60 12.40
N LYS A 167 -18.61 -1.35 13.48
CA LYS A 167 -18.03 -1.10 14.81
C LYS A 167 -17.29 -2.33 15.35
N SER A 168 -17.80 -3.53 15.10
CA SER A 168 -17.13 -4.78 15.46
C SER A 168 -15.87 -5.02 14.61
N PHE A 169 -15.94 -4.78 13.30
CA PHE A 169 -14.80 -4.89 12.38
C PHE A 169 -13.61 -4.05 12.84
N ASN A 170 -13.83 -2.81 13.28
CA ASN A 170 -12.75 -1.94 13.78
C ASN A 170 -12.01 -2.50 15.02
N LYS A 171 -12.57 -3.50 15.70
CA LYS A 171 -11.96 -4.19 16.86
C LYS A 171 -11.37 -5.54 16.50
N MET A 172 -11.62 -6.04 15.30
CA MET A 172 -11.14 -7.32 14.82
C MET A 172 -9.73 -7.17 14.25
N LYS A 173 -8.97 -8.27 14.30
CA LYS A 173 -7.69 -8.44 13.61
C LYS A 173 -7.78 -9.75 12.84
N PHE A 174 -7.40 -9.70 11.58
CA PHE A 174 -7.37 -10.85 10.69
C PHE A 174 -5.92 -11.16 10.37
N GLU A 175 -5.50 -12.40 10.54
CA GLU A 175 -4.11 -12.81 10.29
C GLU A 175 -3.81 -12.89 8.80
N ASN A 176 -4.82 -13.26 8.00
CA ASN A 176 -4.71 -13.48 6.56
C ASN A 176 -6.00 -13.01 5.86
N ASP A 177 -6.05 -13.17 4.54
CA ASP A 177 -7.23 -12.78 3.75
C ASP A 177 -8.37 -13.80 3.81
N GLU A 178 -8.04 -15.08 4.03
CA GLU A 178 -9.01 -16.17 4.15
C GLU A 178 -9.93 -15.96 5.36
N GLU A 179 -9.39 -15.59 6.53
CA GLU A 179 -10.18 -15.26 7.72
C GLU A 179 -11.09 -14.06 7.50
N PHE A 180 -10.63 -13.06 6.74
CA PHE A 180 -11.46 -11.91 6.41
C PHE A 180 -12.58 -12.30 5.45
N GLU A 181 -12.31 -13.13 4.44
CA GLU A 181 -13.33 -13.60 3.50
C GLU A 181 -14.36 -14.52 4.17
N GLU A 182 -13.95 -15.33 5.15
CA GLU A 182 -14.86 -16.13 5.98
C GLU A 182 -15.79 -15.22 6.79
N PHE A 183 -15.23 -14.26 7.54
CA PHE A 183 -16.02 -13.24 8.24
C PHE A 183 -16.94 -12.45 7.30
N TYR A 184 -16.44 -12.07 6.12
CA TYR A 184 -17.23 -11.34 5.13
C TYR A 184 -18.42 -12.18 4.64
N SER A 185 -18.20 -13.49 4.41
CA SER A 185 -19.25 -14.43 3.99
C SER A 185 -20.30 -14.63 5.08
N GLU A 186 -19.89 -14.75 6.34
CA GLU A 186 -20.80 -14.79 7.50
C GLU A 186 -21.66 -13.52 7.57
N VAL A 187 -21.04 -12.34 7.43
CA VAL A 187 -21.77 -11.06 7.42
C VAL A 187 -22.75 -10.98 6.26
N GLU A 188 -22.41 -11.53 5.09
CA GLU A 188 -23.32 -11.57 3.94
C GLU A 188 -24.56 -12.45 4.22
N GLU A 189 -24.38 -13.61 4.86
CA GLU A 189 -25.47 -14.49 5.27
C GLU A 189 -26.35 -13.87 6.36
N ASP A 190 -25.73 -13.28 7.38
CA ASP A 190 -26.43 -12.56 8.45
C ASP A 190 -27.22 -11.37 7.88
N LEU A 191 -26.67 -10.66 6.88
CA LEU A 191 -27.36 -9.56 6.21
C LEU A 191 -28.61 -10.05 5.47
N LYS A 192 -28.55 -11.21 4.80
CA LYS A 192 -29.71 -11.82 4.14
C LYS A 192 -30.80 -12.15 5.16
N SER A 193 -30.41 -12.80 6.26
CA SER A 193 -31.32 -13.15 7.36
C SER A 193 -31.96 -11.91 7.99
N TYR A 194 -31.16 -10.89 8.31
CA TYR A 194 -31.62 -9.62 8.86
C TYR A 194 -32.62 -8.89 7.95
N ASN A 195 -32.34 -8.85 6.65
CA ASN A 195 -33.25 -8.23 5.69
C ASN A 195 -34.57 -8.99 5.54
N GLN A 196 -34.52 -10.33 5.60
CA GLN A 196 -35.72 -11.16 5.60
C GLN A 196 -36.56 -10.92 6.85
N GLU A 197 -35.97 -10.97 8.04
CA GLU A 197 -36.68 -10.68 9.30
C GLU A 197 -37.33 -9.30 9.29
N ARG A 198 -36.64 -8.30 8.72
CA ARG A 198 -37.18 -6.96 8.57
C ARG A 198 -38.36 -6.90 7.59
N ALA A 199 -38.31 -7.65 6.50
CA ALA A 199 -39.41 -7.75 5.55
C ALA A 199 -40.63 -8.44 6.20
N ASP A 200 -40.41 -9.55 6.91
CA ASP A 200 -41.45 -10.32 7.59
C ASP A 200 -42.09 -9.52 8.75
N ALA A 201 -41.27 -8.82 9.54
CA ALA A 201 -41.75 -7.94 10.61
C ALA A 201 -42.52 -6.73 10.04
N GLY A 202 -42.04 -6.16 8.92
CA GLY A 202 -42.75 -5.09 8.21
C GLY A 202 -44.11 -5.55 7.69
N LEU A 203 -44.18 -6.76 7.13
CA LEU A 203 -45.44 -7.36 6.67
C LEU A 203 -46.39 -7.67 7.83
N SER A 204 -45.89 -8.23 8.92
CA SER A 204 -46.66 -8.49 10.15
C SER A 204 -47.20 -7.20 10.78
N SER A 205 -46.38 -6.14 10.78
CA SER A 205 -46.75 -4.81 11.27
C SER A 205 -47.78 -4.09 10.39
N LEU A 206 -47.94 -4.46 9.12
CA LEU A 206 -48.91 -3.82 8.22
C LEU A 206 -50.36 -4.16 8.61
N GLY A 207 -50.56 -5.17 9.46
CA GLY A 207 -51.87 -5.63 9.89
C GLY A 207 -52.68 -6.24 8.74
N ASN A 208 -53.65 -7.08 9.07
CA ASN A 208 -54.63 -7.48 8.05
C ASN A 208 -55.35 -6.20 7.56
N PRO A 209 -55.54 -6.03 6.24
CA PRO A 209 -56.30 -4.90 5.73
C PRO A 209 -57.69 -4.88 6.40
N PRO A 210 -58.20 -3.70 6.78
CA PRO A 210 -59.52 -3.57 7.39
C PRO A 210 -60.57 -4.01 6.36
N GLY A 211 -60.97 -5.28 6.41
CA GLY A 211 -61.90 -5.85 5.43
C GLY A 211 -62.15 -7.35 5.47
N ALA A 212 -61.26 -8.17 6.05
CA ALA A 212 -61.55 -9.60 6.24
C ALA A 212 -62.22 -9.82 7.60
N GLY A 213 -63.48 -9.37 7.69
CA GLY A 213 -64.33 -9.61 8.84
C GLY A 213 -64.40 -11.09 9.17
N SER A 214 -64.28 -11.39 10.46
CA SER A 214 -64.52 -12.68 11.08
C SER A 214 -65.92 -13.18 10.72
N LYS A 215 -66.06 -13.93 9.63
CA LYS A 215 -67.20 -14.82 9.42
C LYS A 215 -66.68 -16.24 9.44
N LYS A 216 -67.06 -16.91 10.53
CA LYS A 216 -67.15 -18.36 10.71
C LYS A 216 -67.38 -19.04 9.36
N GLN A 217 -66.52 -20.00 9.01
CA GLN A 217 -66.71 -20.87 7.86
C GLN A 217 -68.05 -21.59 8.00
N GLU A 218 -69.09 -21.08 7.35
CA GLU A 218 -70.17 -21.94 6.86
C GLU A 218 -69.73 -22.52 5.53
N LYS A 219 -69.91 -23.83 5.41
CA LYS A 219 -69.54 -24.64 4.26
C LYS A 219 -70.23 -24.05 3.03
N ASN A 220 -69.45 -23.43 2.15
CA ASN A 220 -69.98 -22.97 0.88
C ASN A 220 -70.18 -24.22 0.01
N GLU A 221 -71.44 -24.62 -0.14
CA GLU A 221 -71.83 -25.62 -1.14
C GLU A 221 -71.35 -25.10 -2.50
N VAL A 222 -70.43 -25.85 -3.10
CA VAL A 222 -69.94 -25.57 -4.44
C VAL A 222 -71.13 -25.68 -5.37
N LEU A 223 -71.47 -24.58 -6.06
CA LEU A 223 -72.53 -24.56 -7.08
C LEU A 223 -72.36 -25.76 -8.00
N THR A 224 -73.42 -26.52 -8.17
CA THR A 224 -73.39 -27.75 -8.97
C THR A 224 -73.29 -27.41 -10.45
N ASP A 225 -72.69 -28.29 -11.25
CA ASP A 225 -72.48 -28.07 -12.69
C ASP A 225 -73.80 -27.75 -13.45
N GLU A 226 -74.94 -28.21 -12.92
CA GLU A 226 -76.27 -27.89 -13.45
C GLU A 226 -76.65 -26.40 -13.29
N GLU A 227 -76.26 -25.77 -12.19
CA GLU A 227 -76.51 -24.34 -11.94
C GLU A 227 -75.64 -23.44 -12.83
N VAL A 228 -74.41 -23.88 -13.13
CA VAL A 228 -73.52 -23.19 -14.07
C VAL A 228 -74.06 -23.27 -15.50
N ILE A 229 -74.62 -24.42 -15.90
CA ILE A 229 -75.22 -24.60 -17.23
C ILE A 229 -76.50 -23.77 -17.41
N ALA A 230 -77.30 -23.62 -16.34
CA ALA A 230 -78.52 -22.80 -16.37
C ALA A 230 -78.22 -21.31 -16.61
N ILE A 231 -77.15 -20.78 -16.02
CA ILE A 231 -76.71 -19.39 -16.22
C ILE A 231 -76.17 -19.19 -17.65
N ALA A 232 -75.45 -20.17 -18.19
CA ALA A 232 -74.89 -20.09 -19.55
C ALA A 232 -75.94 -20.13 -20.68
N LYS A 233 -77.15 -20.64 -20.40
CA LYS A 233 -78.25 -20.72 -21.38
C LYS A 233 -79.30 -19.61 -21.25
N GLY A 234 -79.11 -18.67 -20.33
CA GLY A 234 -80.02 -17.56 -20.07
C GLY A 234 -79.60 -16.25 -20.74
N LEU A 235 -79.64 -16.19 -22.08
CA LEU A 235 -79.73 -14.96 -22.88
C LEU A 235 -80.52 -15.22 -24.16
#